data_AF-A0A2S7J6U8-F1
#
_entry.id   AF-A0A2S7J6U8-F1
#
_cell.length_a   1.000
_cell.length_b   1.000
_cell.length_c   1.000
_cell.angle_alpha   90.00
_cell.angle_beta   90.00
_cell.angle_gamma   90.00
#
_symmetry.space_group_name_H-M   'P 1'
#
loop_
_entity.id
_entity.type
_entity.pdbx_description
1 polymer ?
#
loop_
_entity_poly.entity_id
_entity_poly.type
_entity_poly.pdbx_seq_one_letter_code
_entity_poly.pdbx_strand_id
1 'polypeptide(L)'
;MNWLDTSIRRGVRQRCASHEPPKALSLLSRESTDLLAAWVRKDNLTRGRDALLKDAGSSNIERAEELSDWLLREGWISRKEKLQGGSWQWESLTWRDLDSLKSLLGVGSRSTREDAKLQVMEQARTWLRDSGERIDINLRGAIELAVSQLGSDGALKIEVLATRLGLLESLATWHNEQMRGTRRDFALHAGDHTKSLGAGDWKWLERHFDLEDIGITKFIPVIWLAGDATLVWEQGVVDLLPVRCISIPLEDLLRATAIERSPDHWWLIENWTSFERQSQAIPPGTLLAWLPGRPSGDWLGTIRHLLSLAPVPLKVSADADPSGVDIACTVGQLWREKGLSWAPHRMGLAELGETTQNWALNPYDFSLIQRLLLKADLPVELKELCQAMLAKGRKAEQEGWL
;
A
#
# COMPACT_ATOMS: atom_id res chain seq x y z
N MET A 1 -45.27 39.90 -14.02
CA MET A 1 -43.94 39.43 -13.53
C MET A 1 -42.91 40.02 -14.46
N ASN A 2 -41.93 40.76 -13.94
CA ASN A 2 -40.93 41.44 -14.78
C ASN A 2 -39.75 40.50 -15.03
N TRP A 3 -39.64 40.04 -16.27
CA TRP A 3 -38.55 39.18 -16.73
C TRP A 3 -37.43 40.03 -17.31
N LEU A 4 -36.18 39.62 -17.07
CA LEU A 4 -35.02 40.10 -17.82
C LEU A 4 -34.76 39.11 -18.94
N ASP A 5 -35.11 39.53 -20.16
CA ASP A 5 -34.90 38.75 -21.38
C ASP A 5 -33.69 39.32 -22.14
N THR A 6 -32.56 38.61 -22.09
CA THR A 6 -31.34 38.97 -22.83
C THR A 6 -31.28 38.18 -24.14
N SER A 7 -31.31 38.87 -25.28
CA SER A 7 -31.14 38.20 -26.58
C SER A 7 -29.69 37.71 -26.73
N ILE A 8 -29.51 36.42 -27.02
CA ILE A 8 -28.19 35.83 -27.30
C ILE A 8 -27.92 35.87 -28.81
N ARG A 9 -28.90 35.39 -29.59
CA ARG A 9 -28.89 35.39 -31.06
C ARG A 9 -30.32 35.22 -31.58
N ARG A 10 -30.53 35.32 -32.90
CA ARG A 10 -31.86 35.14 -33.51
C ARG A 10 -32.51 33.83 -33.06
N GLY A 11 -33.69 33.95 -32.45
CA GLY A 11 -34.46 32.80 -31.94
C GLY A 11 -33.89 32.13 -30.69
N VAL A 12 -32.94 32.76 -29.97
CA VAL A 12 -32.41 32.26 -28.69
C VAL A 12 -32.27 33.41 -27.68
N ARG A 13 -32.80 33.22 -26.47
CA ARG A 13 -32.73 34.19 -25.37
C ARG A 13 -32.29 33.55 -24.07
N GLN A 14 -31.76 34.35 -23.16
CA GLN A 14 -31.65 34.02 -21.75
C GLN A 14 -32.72 34.78 -20.98
N ARG A 15 -33.49 34.08 -20.16
CA ARG A 15 -34.56 34.63 -19.34
C ARG A 15 -34.25 34.38 -17.86
N CYS A 16 -34.35 35.41 -17.04
CA CYS A 16 -34.28 35.29 -15.58
C CYS A 16 -35.24 36.27 -14.89
N ALA A 17 -35.54 36.02 -13.61
CA ALA A 17 -36.27 36.99 -12.80
C ALA A 17 -35.44 38.26 -12.59
N SER A 18 -36.11 39.42 -12.55
CA SER A 18 -35.48 40.73 -12.37
C SER A 18 -34.90 41.00 -10.98
N HIS A 19 -35.29 40.20 -9.99
CA HIS A 19 -34.79 40.33 -8.62
C HIS A 19 -33.56 39.42 -8.37
N GLU A 20 -32.87 39.68 -7.27
CA GLU A 20 -31.77 38.85 -6.79
C GLU A 20 -32.23 37.43 -6.40
N PRO A 21 -31.32 36.43 -6.39
CA PRO A 21 -31.63 35.10 -5.89
C PRO A 21 -32.17 35.16 -4.45
N PRO A 22 -33.22 34.39 -4.11
CA PRO A 22 -33.75 34.36 -2.76
C PRO A 22 -32.74 33.78 -1.77
N LYS A 23 -32.91 34.15 -0.50
CA LYS A 23 -32.16 33.57 0.64
C LYS A 23 -32.91 32.47 1.38
N ALA A 24 -34.17 32.22 1.01
CA ALA A 24 -35.03 31.21 1.64
C ALA A 24 -35.86 30.49 0.57
N LEU A 25 -36.14 29.21 0.81
CA LEU A 25 -36.96 28.38 -0.08
C LEU A 25 -38.44 28.52 0.32
N SER A 26 -39.26 29.08 -0.58
CA SER A 26 -40.72 29.11 -0.40
C SER A 26 -41.30 27.69 -0.38
N LEU A 27 -42.49 27.52 0.21
CA LEU A 27 -43.15 26.22 0.37
C LEU A 27 -43.29 25.47 -0.98
N LEU A 28 -42.67 24.30 -1.07
CA LEU A 28 -42.80 23.33 -2.16
C LEU A 28 -43.47 22.05 -1.64
N SER A 29 -44.16 21.33 -2.54
CA SER A 29 -44.61 19.98 -2.21
C SER A 29 -43.40 19.06 -1.97
N ARG A 30 -43.56 18.05 -1.12
CA ARG A 30 -42.49 17.08 -0.80
C ARG A 30 -41.87 16.47 -2.06
N GLU A 31 -42.71 16.08 -3.02
CA GLU A 31 -42.30 15.50 -4.30
C GLU A 31 -41.46 16.46 -5.15
N SER A 32 -41.78 17.76 -5.13
CA SER A 32 -41.01 18.79 -5.84
C SER A 32 -39.69 19.09 -5.12
N THR A 33 -39.68 19.07 -3.80
CA THR A 33 -38.47 19.20 -2.98
C THR A 33 -37.51 18.04 -3.22
N ASP A 34 -38.01 16.80 -3.27
CA ASP A 34 -37.20 15.60 -3.54
C ASP A 34 -36.61 15.64 -4.97
N LEU A 35 -37.41 16.06 -5.95
CA LEU A 35 -36.95 16.25 -7.34
C LEU A 35 -35.88 17.35 -7.43
N LEU A 36 -36.09 18.47 -6.74
CA LEU A 36 -35.13 19.57 -6.70
C LEU A 36 -33.82 19.13 -6.04
N ALA A 37 -33.89 18.40 -4.93
CA ALA A 37 -32.73 17.84 -4.25
C ALA A 37 -31.93 16.90 -5.17
N ALA A 38 -32.61 16.09 -5.99
CA ALA A 38 -31.97 15.25 -7.00
C ALA A 38 -31.27 16.07 -8.10
N TRP A 39 -31.91 17.16 -8.57
CA TRP A 39 -31.35 18.05 -9.58
C TRP A 39 -30.11 18.79 -9.11
N VAL A 40 -30.13 19.33 -7.89
CA VAL A 40 -29.00 20.08 -7.34
C VAL A 40 -27.87 19.18 -6.86
N ARG A 41 -28.08 17.87 -6.65
CA ARG A 41 -27.04 16.95 -6.14
C ARG A 41 -25.71 17.06 -6.92
N LYS A 42 -25.78 17.23 -8.24
CA LYS A 42 -24.59 17.43 -9.11
C LYS A 42 -24.15 18.90 -9.08
N ASP A 43 -22.84 19.16 -9.03
CA ASP A 43 -22.26 20.52 -8.95
C ASP A 43 -22.24 21.28 -10.29
N ASN A 44 -22.90 20.78 -11.33
CA ASN A 44 -22.94 21.45 -12.62
C ASN A 44 -23.77 22.73 -12.53
N LEU A 45 -23.11 23.88 -12.69
CA LEU A 45 -23.76 25.19 -12.68
C LEU A 45 -24.85 25.32 -13.77
N THR A 46 -24.65 24.68 -14.93
CA THR A 46 -25.63 24.64 -16.02
C THR A 46 -26.04 23.20 -16.31
N ARG A 47 -27.34 22.98 -16.53
CA ARG A 47 -27.95 21.67 -16.78
C ARG A 47 -28.89 21.74 -17.98
N GLY A 48 -28.72 20.83 -18.93
CA GLY A 48 -29.60 20.71 -20.11
C GLY A 48 -30.96 20.12 -19.76
N ARG A 49 -32.00 20.50 -20.51
CA ARG A 49 -33.38 20.06 -20.33
C ARG A 49 -33.52 18.54 -20.32
N ASP A 50 -32.96 17.87 -21.32
CA ASP A 50 -33.09 16.41 -21.45
C ASP A 50 -32.46 15.67 -20.26
N ALA A 51 -31.35 16.18 -19.72
CA ALA A 51 -30.70 15.59 -18.55
C ALA A 51 -31.52 15.76 -17.26
N LEU A 52 -32.26 16.86 -17.13
CA LEU A 52 -33.12 17.12 -15.98
C LEU A 52 -34.44 16.33 -16.05
N LEU A 53 -35.04 16.24 -17.24
CA LEU A 53 -36.23 15.41 -17.48
C LEU A 53 -35.91 13.92 -17.30
N LYS A 54 -34.73 13.48 -17.73
CA LYS A 54 -34.25 12.11 -17.48
C LYS A 54 -34.06 11.84 -15.98
N ASP A 55 -33.47 12.78 -15.24
CA ASP A 55 -33.30 12.67 -13.78
C ASP A 55 -34.67 12.67 -13.04
N ALA A 56 -35.73 13.24 -13.64
CA ALA A 56 -37.09 13.22 -13.09
C ALA A 56 -37.84 11.88 -13.29
N GLY A 57 -37.51 11.16 -14.37
CA GLY A 57 -38.23 9.95 -14.80
C GLY A 57 -39.48 10.25 -15.63
N SER A 58 -39.93 9.28 -16.43
CA SER A 58 -41.02 9.45 -17.41
C SER A 58 -42.37 9.84 -16.81
N SER A 59 -42.63 9.47 -15.55
CA SER A 59 -43.86 9.80 -14.83
C SER A 59 -43.88 11.19 -14.18
N ASN A 60 -42.76 11.94 -14.21
CA ASN A 60 -42.64 13.26 -13.56
C ASN A 60 -42.28 14.39 -14.53
N ILE A 61 -42.48 14.20 -15.84
CA ILE A 61 -42.09 15.20 -16.85
C ILE A 61 -42.84 16.52 -16.64
N GLU A 62 -44.16 16.48 -16.43
CA GLU A 62 -44.97 17.69 -16.17
C GLU A 62 -44.50 18.41 -14.91
N ARG A 63 -44.23 17.65 -13.84
CA ARG A 63 -43.71 18.19 -12.58
C ARG A 63 -42.33 18.83 -12.73
N ALA A 64 -41.47 18.27 -13.56
CA ALA A 64 -40.17 18.85 -13.86
C ALA A 64 -40.31 20.19 -14.60
N GLU A 65 -41.26 20.30 -15.53
CA GLU A 65 -41.58 21.55 -16.21
C GLU A 65 -42.11 22.60 -15.22
N GLU A 66 -43.08 22.23 -14.37
CA GLU A 66 -43.64 23.09 -13.32
C GLU A 66 -42.58 23.55 -12.31
N LEU A 67 -41.72 22.63 -11.85
CA LEU A 67 -40.63 22.95 -10.93
C LEU A 67 -39.65 23.94 -11.58
N SER A 68 -39.33 23.73 -12.85
CA SER A 68 -38.45 24.63 -13.60
C SER A 68 -39.10 26.02 -13.73
N ASP A 69 -40.42 26.10 -13.95
CA ASP A 69 -41.14 27.38 -14.07
C ASP A 69 -41.17 28.11 -12.73
N TRP A 70 -41.40 27.36 -11.66
CA TRP A 70 -41.32 27.85 -10.29
C TRP A 70 -39.93 28.38 -9.97
N LEU A 71 -38.87 27.62 -10.26
CA LEU A 71 -37.48 28.04 -10.01
C LEU A 71 -37.12 29.32 -10.77
N LEU A 72 -37.61 29.45 -12.01
CA LEU A 72 -37.41 30.65 -12.81
C LEU A 72 -38.16 31.85 -12.20
N ARG A 73 -39.41 31.66 -11.81
CA ARG A 73 -40.26 32.68 -11.17
C ARG A 73 -39.68 33.17 -9.85
N GLU A 74 -39.29 32.24 -8.98
CA GLU A 74 -38.68 32.54 -7.70
C GLU A 74 -37.22 33.00 -7.86
N GLY A 75 -36.67 33.06 -9.08
CA GLY A 75 -35.37 33.65 -9.36
C GLY A 75 -34.16 32.81 -8.97
N TRP A 76 -34.33 31.51 -8.73
CA TRP A 76 -33.24 30.55 -8.45
C TRP A 76 -32.40 30.22 -9.68
N ILE A 77 -32.99 30.31 -10.87
CA ILE A 77 -32.33 29.95 -12.14
C ILE A 77 -32.43 31.06 -13.18
N SER A 78 -31.51 31.01 -14.14
CA SER A 78 -31.68 31.59 -15.47
C SER A 78 -31.95 30.47 -16.47
N ARG A 79 -32.85 30.68 -17.43
CA ARG A 79 -33.10 29.72 -18.51
C ARG A 79 -32.56 30.23 -19.83
N LYS A 80 -31.92 29.35 -20.58
CA LYS A 80 -31.66 29.56 -22.00
C LYS A 80 -32.83 28.97 -22.78
N GLU A 81 -33.48 29.77 -23.61
CA GLU A 81 -34.66 29.39 -24.38
C GLU A 81 -34.42 29.56 -25.88
N LYS A 82 -35.01 28.67 -26.68
CA LYS A 82 -34.96 28.66 -28.14
C LYS A 82 -36.38 28.68 -28.70
N LEU A 83 -36.61 29.50 -29.71
CA LEU A 83 -37.88 29.57 -30.42
C LEU A 83 -37.98 28.37 -31.38
N GLN A 84 -38.95 27.48 -31.14
CA GLN A 84 -39.22 26.30 -31.97
C GLN A 84 -40.72 26.26 -32.29
N GLY A 85 -41.05 26.22 -33.59
CA GLY A 85 -42.45 26.14 -34.04
C GLY A 85 -43.36 27.27 -33.54
N GLY A 86 -42.83 28.47 -33.31
CA GLY A 86 -43.58 29.62 -32.78
C GLY A 86 -43.71 29.66 -31.26
N SER A 87 -43.19 28.66 -30.54
CA SER A 87 -43.17 28.61 -29.07
C SER A 87 -41.75 28.69 -28.51
N TRP A 88 -41.56 29.38 -27.39
CA TRP A 88 -40.29 29.38 -26.69
C TRP A 88 -40.17 28.13 -25.83
N GLN A 89 -39.12 27.35 -26.03
CA GLN A 89 -38.81 26.18 -25.22
C GLN A 89 -37.46 26.35 -24.55
N TRP A 90 -37.34 26.00 -23.28
CA TRP A 90 -36.06 26.07 -22.58
C TRP A 90 -35.16 24.90 -22.98
N GLU A 91 -33.89 25.20 -23.22
CA GLU A 91 -32.85 24.25 -23.63
C GLU A 91 -31.99 23.84 -22.44
N SER A 92 -31.71 24.79 -21.55
CA SER A 92 -30.94 24.57 -20.33
C SER A 92 -31.30 25.58 -19.25
N LEU A 93 -31.04 25.23 -18.00
CA LEU A 93 -31.04 26.17 -16.88
C LEU A 93 -29.62 26.35 -16.33
N THR A 94 -29.38 27.52 -15.76
CA THR A 94 -28.17 27.89 -15.05
C THR A 94 -28.56 28.33 -13.65
N TRP A 95 -28.00 27.68 -12.62
CA TRP A 95 -28.22 28.05 -11.23
C TRP A 95 -27.61 29.42 -10.95
N ARG A 96 -28.37 30.32 -10.33
CA ARG A 96 -27.85 31.65 -9.95
C ARG A 96 -27.10 31.61 -8.63
N ASP A 97 -27.52 30.72 -7.71
CA ASP A 97 -26.85 30.44 -6.45
C ASP A 97 -27.09 28.97 -6.04
N LEU A 98 -26.22 28.08 -6.54
CA LEU A 98 -26.35 26.63 -6.30
C LEU A 98 -26.01 26.25 -4.86
N ASP A 99 -25.02 26.91 -4.25
CA ASP A 99 -24.53 26.56 -2.93
C ASP A 99 -25.55 26.93 -1.84
N SER A 100 -26.17 28.11 -1.91
CA SER A 100 -27.27 28.48 -1.00
C SER A 100 -28.47 27.56 -1.16
N LEU A 101 -28.84 27.20 -2.40
CA LEU A 101 -29.96 26.30 -2.65
C LEU A 101 -29.70 24.89 -2.10
N LYS A 102 -28.47 24.38 -2.26
CA LYS A 102 -28.02 23.11 -1.68
C LYS A 102 -28.09 23.13 -0.16
N SER A 103 -27.61 24.21 0.47
CA SER A 103 -27.67 24.39 1.93
C SER A 103 -29.11 24.37 2.45
N LEU A 104 -30.01 25.12 1.81
CA LEU A 104 -31.44 25.17 2.17
C LEU A 104 -32.14 23.81 2.01
N LEU A 105 -31.69 22.98 1.08
CA LEU A 105 -32.21 21.62 0.85
C LEU A 105 -31.49 20.54 1.68
N GLY A 106 -30.49 20.92 2.49
CA GLY A 106 -29.66 19.96 3.25
C GLY A 106 -28.82 19.03 2.37
N VAL A 107 -28.54 19.42 1.11
CA VAL A 107 -27.70 18.67 0.17
C VAL A 107 -26.27 19.18 0.25
N GLY A 108 -25.28 18.29 0.42
CA GLY A 108 -23.87 18.69 0.49
C GLY A 108 -23.40 19.50 -0.72
N SER A 109 -22.83 20.67 -0.46
CA SER A 109 -22.19 21.53 -1.47
C SER A 109 -20.73 21.14 -1.72
N ARG A 110 -20.11 21.76 -2.73
CA ARG A 110 -18.67 21.61 -2.97
C ARG A 110 -17.88 22.20 -1.79
N SER A 111 -18.23 23.40 -1.34
CA SER A 111 -17.63 24.04 -0.16
C SER A 111 -17.68 23.12 1.06
N THR A 112 -18.85 22.57 1.39
CA THR A 112 -18.96 21.69 2.58
C THR A 112 -18.09 20.44 2.51
N ARG A 113 -17.82 19.92 1.30
CA ARG A 113 -16.91 18.77 1.12
C ARG A 113 -15.44 19.18 1.22
N GLU A 114 -15.09 20.36 0.72
CA GLU A 114 -13.74 20.93 0.86
C GLU A 114 -13.45 21.26 2.34
N ASP A 115 -14.40 21.89 3.03
CA ASP A 115 -14.31 22.19 4.47
C ASP A 115 -14.16 20.90 5.31
N ALA A 116 -14.97 19.87 5.00
CA ALA A 116 -14.87 18.59 5.68
C ALA A 116 -13.53 17.88 5.42
N LYS A 117 -12.99 17.96 4.20
CA LYS A 117 -11.64 17.46 3.90
C LYS A 117 -10.57 18.21 4.70
N LEU A 118 -10.65 19.54 4.76
CA LEU A 118 -9.71 20.37 5.53
C LEU A 118 -9.78 20.02 7.02
N GLN A 119 -10.97 19.81 7.56
CA GLN A 119 -11.18 19.41 8.95
C GLN A 119 -10.54 18.05 9.25
N VAL A 120 -10.78 17.05 8.40
CA VAL A 120 -10.18 15.71 8.54
C VAL A 120 -8.65 15.75 8.45
N MET A 121 -8.11 16.56 7.53
CA MET A 121 -6.66 16.76 7.42
C MET A 121 -6.06 17.44 8.65
N GLU A 122 -6.73 18.44 9.22
CA GLU A 122 -6.24 19.12 10.41
C GLU A 122 -6.31 18.24 11.65
N GLN A 123 -7.31 17.36 11.75
CA GLN A 123 -7.38 16.33 12.79
C GLN A 123 -6.17 15.40 12.73
N ALA A 124 -5.83 14.86 11.55
CA ALA A 124 -4.66 13.99 11.40
C ALA A 124 -3.33 14.71 11.69
N ARG A 125 -3.20 15.98 11.30
CA ARG A 125 -2.02 16.79 11.65
C ARG A 125 -1.93 17.05 13.15
N THR A 126 -3.06 17.27 13.81
CA THR A 126 -3.12 17.44 15.27
C THR A 126 -2.70 16.15 15.96
N TRP A 127 -3.27 15.01 15.57
CA TRP A 127 -2.88 13.70 16.08
C TRP A 127 -1.37 13.43 15.90
N LEU A 128 -0.79 13.74 14.73
CA LEU A 128 0.65 13.59 14.49
C LEU A 128 1.52 14.47 15.41
N ARG A 129 1.09 15.71 15.67
CA ARG A 129 1.79 16.60 16.62
C ARG A 129 1.72 16.03 18.04
N ASP A 130 0.55 15.57 18.46
CA ASP A 130 0.28 15.10 19.83
C ASP A 130 0.90 13.72 20.10
N SER A 131 1.06 12.89 19.07
CA SER A 131 1.66 11.56 19.15
C SER A 131 3.20 11.58 19.16
N GLY A 132 3.81 12.77 19.18
CA GLY A 132 5.17 13.02 18.75
C GLY A 132 6.25 12.04 19.25
N GLU A 133 6.40 11.87 20.56
CA GLU A 133 7.44 10.99 21.16
C GLU A 133 7.03 9.52 21.23
N ARG A 134 5.76 9.20 20.94
CA ARG A 134 5.24 7.83 21.07
C ARG A 134 5.52 6.98 19.84
N ILE A 135 5.76 7.58 18.68
CA ILE A 135 5.97 6.89 17.41
C ILE A 135 7.48 6.83 17.12
N ASP A 136 7.98 5.67 16.71
CA ASP A 136 9.36 5.52 16.23
C ASP A 136 9.71 6.58 15.16
N ILE A 137 10.94 7.08 15.20
CA ILE A 137 11.38 8.21 14.36
C ILE A 137 11.30 7.89 12.86
N ASN A 138 11.61 6.66 12.46
CA ASN A 138 11.59 6.25 11.06
C ASN A 138 10.14 6.08 10.58
N LEU A 139 9.32 5.42 11.39
CA LEU A 139 7.89 5.26 11.10
C LEU A 139 7.19 6.62 11.03
N ARG A 140 7.51 7.54 11.96
CA ARG A 140 6.95 8.90 11.98
C ARG A 140 7.25 9.65 10.68
N GLY A 141 8.49 9.61 10.20
CA GLY A 141 8.86 10.25 8.93
C GLY A 141 8.06 9.70 7.74
N ALA A 142 7.83 8.39 7.70
CA ALA A 142 7.00 7.76 6.66
C ALA A 142 5.53 8.18 6.77
N ILE A 143 4.97 8.26 7.98
CA ILE A 143 3.59 8.71 8.22
C ILE A 143 3.43 10.19 7.83
N GLU A 144 4.35 11.07 8.22
CA GLU A 144 4.30 12.50 7.88
C GLU A 144 4.30 12.71 6.35
N LEU A 145 5.13 11.95 5.63
CA LEU A 145 5.14 11.95 4.16
C LEU A 145 3.79 11.47 3.59
N ALA A 146 3.24 10.38 4.12
CA ALA A 146 1.95 9.83 3.67
C ALA A 146 0.79 10.82 3.90
N VAL A 147 0.72 11.47 5.07
CA VAL A 147 -0.28 12.52 5.36
C VAL A 147 -0.15 13.70 4.39
N SER A 148 1.07 14.16 4.12
CA SER A 148 1.32 15.25 3.16
C SER A 148 0.81 14.89 1.75
N GLN A 149 1.12 13.68 1.28
CA GLN A 149 0.67 13.21 -0.03
C GLN A 149 -0.86 13.09 -0.12
N LEU A 150 -1.52 12.55 0.91
CA LEU A 150 -2.98 12.48 0.98
C LEU A 150 -3.63 13.86 0.91
N GLY A 151 -3.05 14.86 1.57
CA GLY A 151 -3.53 16.24 1.52
C GLY A 151 -3.37 16.93 0.16
N SER A 152 -2.42 16.48 -0.65
CA SER A 152 -2.18 17.01 -2.01
C SER A 152 -3.07 16.37 -3.08
N ASP A 153 -3.71 15.23 -2.81
CA ASP A 153 -4.59 14.54 -3.75
C ASP A 153 -6.01 15.12 -3.74
N GLY A 154 -6.21 16.17 -4.54
CA GLY A 154 -7.51 16.82 -4.69
C GLY A 154 -8.62 15.91 -5.22
N ALA A 155 -8.29 14.82 -5.92
CA ALA A 155 -9.25 13.89 -6.50
C ALA A 155 -9.74 12.82 -5.51
N LEU A 156 -9.05 12.66 -4.36
CA LEU A 156 -9.40 11.66 -3.38
C LEU A 156 -10.78 11.92 -2.76
N LYS A 157 -11.61 10.89 -2.63
CA LYS A 157 -12.90 11.01 -1.93
C LYS A 157 -12.66 11.15 -0.42
N ILE A 158 -13.52 11.89 0.27
CA ILE A 158 -13.36 12.14 1.71
C ILE A 158 -13.41 10.86 2.53
N GLU A 159 -14.20 9.86 2.12
CA GLU A 159 -14.29 8.58 2.81
C GLU A 159 -12.96 7.82 2.72
N VAL A 160 -12.34 7.81 1.54
CA VAL A 160 -11.03 7.18 1.32
C VAL A 160 -9.93 7.92 2.07
N LEU A 161 -10.00 9.26 2.10
CA LEU A 161 -9.09 10.09 2.88
C LEU A 161 -9.18 9.72 4.37
N ALA A 162 -10.38 9.72 4.94
CA ALA A 162 -10.61 9.40 6.34
C ALA A 162 -10.15 7.97 6.69
N THR A 163 -10.48 6.99 5.84
CA THR A 163 -10.02 5.60 6.01
C THR A 163 -8.49 5.51 6.03
N ARG A 164 -7.80 6.14 5.07
CA ARG A 164 -6.34 6.07 5.00
C ARG A 164 -5.66 6.79 6.15
N LEU A 165 -6.20 7.91 6.62
CA LEU A 165 -5.68 8.58 7.81
C LEU A 165 -5.87 7.69 9.06
N GLY A 166 -7.05 7.08 9.24
CA GLY A 166 -7.26 6.12 10.32
C GLY A 166 -6.29 4.93 10.29
N LEU A 167 -5.94 4.43 9.09
CA LEU A 167 -4.93 3.38 8.94
C LEU A 167 -3.53 3.79 9.41
N LEU A 168 -3.17 5.05 9.22
CA LEU A 168 -1.89 5.57 9.72
C LEU A 168 -1.85 5.59 11.25
N GLU A 169 -2.98 5.92 11.89
CA GLU A 169 -3.13 5.85 13.34
C GLU A 169 -3.04 4.41 13.84
N SER A 170 -3.72 3.47 13.17
CA SER A 170 -3.64 2.05 13.49
C SER A 170 -2.25 1.47 13.26
N LEU A 171 -1.52 1.89 12.22
CA LEU A 171 -0.12 1.49 12.01
C LEU A 171 0.78 1.94 13.16
N ALA A 172 0.62 3.19 13.60
CA ALA A 172 1.39 3.72 14.73
C ALA A 172 1.10 2.93 16.01
N THR A 173 -0.17 2.68 16.33
CA THR A 173 -0.57 1.88 17.50
C THR A 173 -0.04 0.45 17.40
N TRP A 174 -0.22 -0.21 16.25
CA TRP A 174 0.29 -1.56 15.99
C TRP A 174 1.78 -1.68 16.25
N HIS A 175 2.56 -0.74 15.72
CA HIS A 175 4.00 -0.71 15.90
C HIS A 175 4.40 -0.44 17.36
N ASN A 176 3.76 0.55 18.00
CA ASN A 176 4.07 0.94 19.39
C ASN A 176 3.76 -0.16 20.39
N GLU A 177 2.70 -0.93 20.15
CA GLU A 177 2.33 -2.11 20.95
C GLU A 177 3.16 -3.35 20.58
N GLN A 178 4.11 -3.23 19.66
CA GLN A 178 4.95 -4.32 19.15
C GLN A 178 4.13 -5.52 18.66
N MET A 179 2.94 -5.26 18.14
CA MET A 179 2.07 -6.29 17.62
C MET A 179 2.65 -6.90 16.34
N ARG A 180 2.34 -8.18 16.14
CA ARG A 180 2.80 -8.95 14.99
C ARG A 180 1.70 -9.89 14.52
N GLY A 181 1.61 -10.08 13.22
CA GLY A 181 0.57 -10.92 12.64
C GLY A 181 0.42 -10.72 11.15
N THR A 182 -0.65 -11.32 10.62
CA THR A 182 -0.97 -11.24 9.20
C THR A 182 -1.70 -9.94 8.87
N ARG A 183 -1.86 -9.66 7.57
CA ARG A 183 -2.75 -8.61 7.05
C ARG A 183 -4.16 -8.71 7.60
N ARG A 184 -4.64 -9.92 7.87
CA ARG A 184 -5.97 -10.13 8.44
C ARG A 184 -6.01 -9.64 9.89
N ASP A 185 -4.98 -9.92 10.66
CA ASP A 185 -4.89 -9.51 12.07
C ASP A 185 -4.77 -7.99 12.17
N PHE A 186 -3.94 -7.38 11.31
CA PHE A 186 -3.88 -5.92 11.21
C PHE A 186 -5.23 -5.31 10.76
N ALA A 187 -5.92 -5.91 9.79
CA ALA A 187 -7.23 -5.42 9.36
C ALA A 187 -8.30 -5.51 10.46
N LEU A 188 -8.19 -6.50 11.36
CA LEU A 188 -9.05 -6.62 12.54
C LEU A 188 -8.69 -5.58 13.60
N HIS A 189 -7.40 -5.28 13.78
CA HIS A 189 -6.97 -4.21 14.68
C HIS A 189 -7.38 -2.82 14.19
N ALA A 190 -7.21 -2.56 12.88
CA ALA A 190 -7.44 -1.24 12.30
C ALA A 190 -8.92 -0.90 12.04
N GLY A 191 -9.84 -1.87 12.21
CA GLY A 191 -11.24 -1.68 11.87
C GLY A 191 -12.18 -2.17 12.96
N ASP A 192 -13.12 -1.33 13.38
CA ASP A 192 -14.06 -1.68 14.45
C ASP A 192 -14.92 -2.90 14.10
N HIS A 193 -15.42 -3.08 12.86
CA HIS A 193 -16.15 -4.29 12.49
C HIS A 193 -16.11 -4.59 10.97
N THR A 194 -15.56 -5.75 10.59
CA THR A 194 -15.83 -6.59 9.39
C THR A 194 -15.73 -6.02 7.96
N LYS A 195 -15.45 -4.74 7.72
CA LYS A 195 -15.08 -4.28 6.37
C LYS A 195 -13.58 -4.45 6.17
N SER A 196 -13.20 -5.60 5.61
CA SER A 196 -11.83 -5.91 5.20
C SER A 196 -11.23 -4.76 4.38
N LEU A 197 -10.03 -4.33 4.75
CA LEU A 197 -9.21 -3.42 3.95
C LEU A 197 -9.19 -3.87 2.49
N GLY A 198 -9.52 -2.95 1.58
CA GLY A 198 -9.60 -3.25 0.15
C GLY A 198 -8.21 -3.46 -0.46
N ALA A 199 -8.16 -4.09 -1.63
CA ALA A 199 -6.90 -4.25 -2.37
C ALA A 199 -6.21 -2.91 -2.68
N GLY A 200 -7.00 -1.83 -2.86
CA GLY A 200 -6.47 -0.48 -3.08
C GLY A 200 -5.82 0.15 -1.85
N ASP A 201 -6.26 -0.22 -0.65
CA ASP A 201 -5.68 0.27 0.61
C ASP A 201 -4.40 -0.48 0.92
N TRP A 202 -4.38 -1.81 0.72
CA TRP A 202 -3.15 -2.61 0.83
C TRP A 202 -2.05 -2.13 -0.11
N LYS A 203 -2.37 -1.93 -1.39
CA LYS A 203 -1.40 -1.39 -2.36
C LYS A 203 -0.91 0.01 -1.97
N TRP A 204 -1.77 0.81 -1.37
CA TRP A 204 -1.37 2.14 -0.91
C TRP A 204 -0.45 2.05 0.31
N LEU A 205 -0.73 1.17 1.28
CA LEU A 205 0.11 0.92 2.44
C LEU A 205 1.50 0.40 2.03
N GLU A 206 1.55 -0.65 1.20
CA GLU A 206 2.81 -1.25 0.70
C GLU A 206 3.69 -0.25 -0.08
N ARG A 207 3.07 0.79 -0.67
CA ARG A 207 3.83 1.82 -1.38
C ARG A 207 4.57 2.78 -0.44
N HIS A 208 4.09 2.95 0.79
CA HIS A 208 4.62 3.92 1.74
C HIS A 208 5.39 3.27 2.88
N PHE A 209 5.10 1.99 3.17
CA PHE A 209 5.59 1.30 4.35
C PHE A 209 6.13 -0.08 3.98
N ASP A 210 7.25 -0.45 4.59
CA ASP A 210 7.68 -1.84 4.67
C ASP A 210 6.83 -2.53 5.74
N LEU A 211 5.72 -3.13 5.30
CA LEU A 211 4.75 -3.73 6.20
C LEU A 211 5.33 -4.90 7.01
N GLU A 212 6.30 -5.63 6.45
CA GLU A 212 6.94 -6.74 7.16
C GLU A 212 7.83 -6.24 8.29
N ASP A 213 8.56 -5.14 8.07
CA ASP A 213 9.36 -4.47 9.12
C ASP A 213 8.47 -3.93 10.25
N ILE A 214 7.24 -3.53 9.94
CA ILE A 214 6.22 -3.12 10.92
C ILE A 214 5.52 -4.32 11.57
N GLY A 215 5.84 -5.56 11.18
CA GLY A 215 5.29 -6.79 11.76
C GLY A 215 3.96 -7.25 11.16
N ILE A 216 3.61 -6.78 9.96
CA ILE A 216 2.39 -7.12 9.22
C ILE A 216 2.74 -7.93 7.98
N THR A 217 2.55 -9.25 8.05
CA THR A 217 2.90 -10.17 6.95
C THR A 217 1.68 -10.57 6.12
N LYS A 218 1.88 -10.96 4.85
CA LYS A 218 0.77 -11.47 4.03
C LYS A 218 0.30 -12.86 4.46
N PHE A 219 1.24 -13.69 4.89
CA PHE A 219 1.04 -15.06 5.34
C PHE A 219 1.86 -15.30 6.61
N ILE A 220 1.56 -16.38 7.33
CA ILE A 220 2.40 -16.82 8.45
C ILE A 220 3.83 -16.98 7.92
N PRO A 221 4.82 -16.32 8.54
CA PRO A 221 6.20 -16.44 8.09
C PRO A 221 6.72 -17.85 8.41
N VAL A 222 7.45 -18.44 7.46
CA VAL A 222 7.96 -19.83 7.54
C VAL A 222 9.43 -19.87 7.14
N ILE A 223 10.16 -20.89 7.61
CA ILE A 223 11.44 -21.32 7.02
C ILE A 223 11.22 -22.65 6.30
N TRP A 224 11.74 -22.75 5.08
CA TRP A 224 11.86 -24.02 4.39
C TRP A 224 13.17 -24.69 4.78
N LEU A 225 13.08 -25.91 5.30
CA LEU A 225 14.19 -26.71 5.80
C LEU A 225 14.27 -28.04 5.08
N ALA A 226 15.49 -28.57 4.95
CA ALA A 226 15.74 -29.92 4.46
C ALA A 226 17.09 -30.44 4.98
N GLY A 227 17.28 -31.76 4.95
CA GLY A 227 18.59 -32.37 5.19
C GLY A 227 18.69 -33.18 6.47
N ASP A 228 19.89 -33.31 7.00
CA ASP A 228 20.23 -34.30 8.02
C ASP A 228 20.06 -33.72 9.43
N ALA A 229 18.80 -33.52 9.83
CA ALA A 229 18.46 -33.04 11.15
C ALA A 229 17.12 -33.61 11.65
N THR A 230 17.02 -33.78 12.97
CA THR A 230 15.78 -34.14 13.65
C THR A 230 15.46 -33.04 14.65
N LEU A 231 14.40 -32.28 14.37
CA LEU A 231 13.92 -31.18 15.20
C LEU A 231 13.03 -31.75 16.32
N VAL A 232 13.26 -31.31 17.55
CA VAL A 232 12.55 -31.79 18.74
C VAL A 232 11.76 -30.67 19.39
N TRP A 233 10.51 -30.96 19.74
CA TRP A 233 9.64 -30.17 20.61
C TRP A 233 9.22 -31.03 21.80
N GLU A 234 8.66 -30.41 22.82
CA GLU A 234 8.09 -31.15 23.97
C GLU A 234 7.02 -32.16 23.55
N GLN A 235 6.25 -31.85 22.49
CA GLN A 235 5.10 -32.64 22.05
C GLN A 235 5.41 -33.62 20.91
N GLY A 236 6.64 -33.65 20.38
CA GLY A 236 6.99 -34.53 19.28
C GLY A 236 8.27 -34.16 18.55
N VAL A 237 8.56 -34.92 17.49
CA VAL A 237 9.78 -34.78 16.68
C VAL A 237 9.44 -34.72 15.20
N VAL A 238 10.26 -34.00 14.44
CA VAL A 238 10.21 -33.97 12.97
C VAL A 238 11.58 -34.36 12.45
N ASP A 239 11.66 -35.52 11.79
CA ASP A 239 12.84 -35.93 11.04
C ASP A 239 12.80 -35.31 9.64
N LEU A 240 13.82 -34.53 9.29
CA LEU A 240 13.93 -33.88 7.99
C LEU A 240 14.50 -34.80 6.91
N LEU A 241 15.23 -35.86 7.30
CA LEU A 241 15.91 -36.74 6.35
C LEU A 241 14.98 -37.44 5.33
N PRO A 242 13.79 -37.96 5.70
CA PRO A 242 12.95 -38.71 4.77
C PRO A 242 12.14 -37.84 3.80
N VAL A 243 12.14 -36.52 4.00
CA VAL A 243 11.37 -35.58 3.18
C VAL A 243 12.29 -34.69 2.36
N ARG A 244 11.85 -34.30 1.16
CA ARG A 244 12.64 -33.41 0.30
C ARG A 244 12.87 -32.06 0.95
N CYS A 245 11.81 -31.44 1.47
CA CYS A 245 11.86 -30.23 2.26
C CYS A 245 10.51 -30.01 2.96
N ILE A 246 10.51 -29.24 4.04
CA ILE A 246 9.30 -28.87 4.78
C ILE A 246 9.35 -27.38 5.14
N SER A 247 8.19 -26.71 5.08
CA SER A 247 8.03 -25.36 5.63
C SER A 247 7.52 -25.44 7.06
N ILE A 248 8.19 -24.76 7.99
CA ILE A 248 7.76 -24.69 9.39
C ILE A 248 7.60 -23.21 9.79
N PRO A 249 6.48 -22.82 10.42
CA PRO A 249 6.30 -21.46 10.95
C PRO A 249 7.44 -21.02 11.87
N LEU A 250 7.81 -19.74 11.79
CA LEU A 250 8.89 -19.19 12.63
C LEU A 250 8.63 -19.38 14.12
N GLU A 251 7.38 -19.16 14.54
CA GLU A 251 6.92 -19.33 15.93
C GLU A 251 7.04 -20.78 16.42
N ASP A 252 6.85 -21.76 15.53
CA ASP A 252 6.98 -23.17 15.87
C ASP A 252 8.46 -23.52 16.04
N LEU A 253 9.32 -23.06 15.13
CA LEU A 253 10.76 -23.27 15.22
C LEU A 253 11.38 -22.65 16.49
N LEU A 254 10.88 -21.49 16.94
CA LEU A 254 11.31 -20.87 18.19
C LEU A 254 10.98 -21.71 19.44
N ARG A 255 10.01 -22.63 19.35
CA ARG A 255 9.65 -23.57 20.42
C ARG A 255 10.41 -24.89 20.35
N ALA A 256 11.23 -25.11 19.31
CA ALA A 256 12.07 -26.29 19.24
C ALA A 256 13.08 -26.27 20.40
N THR A 257 13.25 -27.40 21.07
CA THR A 257 14.08 -27.54 22.27
C THR A 257 15.42 -28.18 21.97
N ALA A 258 15.54 -28.97 20.89
CA ALA A 258 16.79 -29.60 20.48
C ALA A 258 16.82 -29.91 18.98
N ILE A 259 18.04 -30.15 18.49
CA ILE A 259 18.33 -30.78 17.20
C ILE A 259 19.18 -32.02 17.49
N GLU A 260 18.58 -33.21 17.55
CA GLU A 260 19.24 -34.42 18.06
C GLU A 260 20.27 -34.99 17.10
N ARG A 261 19.94 -35.00 15.80
CA ARG A 261 20.92 -35.30 14.76
C ARG A 261 21.57 -33.99 14.34
N SER A 262 22.73 -33.71 14.91
CA SER A 262 23.47 -32.49 14.57
C SER A 262 24.06 -32.63 13.17
N PRO A 263 23.76 -31.70 12.24
CA PRO A 263 24.45 -31.64 10.96
C PRO A 263 25.93 -31.27 11.17
N ASP A 264 26.77 -31.52 10.16
CA ASP A 264 28.16 -31.05 10.12
C ASP A 264 28.23 -29.55 9.81
N HIS A 265 27.26 -29.04 9.05
CA HIS A 265 27.17 -27.61 8.70
C HIS A 265 25.76 -27.21 8.28
N TRP A 266 25.51 -25.91 8.39
CA TRP A 266 24.38 -25.23 7.76
C TRP A 266 24.69 -24.87 6.32
N TRP A 267 23.69 -24.96 5.46
CA TRP A 267 23.73 -24.37 4.12
C TRP A 267 22.51 -23.48 3.92
N LEU A 268 22.72 -22.18 3.72
CA LEU A 268 21.66 -21.22 3.42
C LEU A 268 21.68 -20.88 1.93
N ILE A 269 20.54 -21.02 1.25
CA ILE A 269 20.42 -20.73 -0.20
C ILE A 269 19.31 -19.70 -0.44
N GLU A 270 19.66 -18.58 -1.05
CA GLU A 270 18.71 -17.50 -1.36
C GLU A 270 17.78 -17.84 -2.53
N ASN A 271 18.34 -18.31 -3.64
CA ASN A 271 17.55 -18.59 -4.83
C ASN A 271 16.64 -19.81 -4.61
N TRP A 272 15.32 -19.61 -4.75
CA TRP A 272 14.32 -20.67 -4.51
C TRP A 272 14.52 -21.89 -5.40
N THR A 273 14.79 -21.68 -6.70
CA THR A 273 15.01 -22.78 -7.65
C THR A 273 16.25 -23.60 -7.29
N SER A 274 17.34 -22.92 -6.89
CA SER A 274 18.55 -23.56 -6.39
C SER A 274 18.28 -24.36 -5.11
N PHE A 275 17.54 -23.80 -4.14
CA PHE A 275 17.14 -24.50 -2.93
C PHE A 275 16.34 -25.77 -3.26
N GLU A 276 15.35 -25.68 -4.13
CA GLU A 276 14.53 -26.83 -4.53
C GLU A 276 15.34 -27.93 -5.22
N ARG A 277 16.33 -27.58 -6.05
CA ARG A 277 17.19 -28.57 -6.70
C ARG A 277 18.10 -29.24 -5.69
N GLN A 278 18.76 -28.46 -4.84
CA GLN A 278 19.67 -28.97 -3.83
C GLN A 278 18.96 -29.83 -2.78
N SER A 279 17.69 -29.53 -2.49
CA SER A 279 16.89 -30.34 -1.58
C SER A 279 16.61 -31.76 -2.10
N GLN A 280 16.80 -32.03 -3.41
CA GLN A 280 16.68 -33.39 -3.98
C GLN A 280 17.91 -34.26 -3.73
N ALA A 281 19.08 -33.66 -3.52
CA ALA A 281 20.36 -34.35 -3.46
C ALA A 281 21.28 -33.69 -2.43
N ILE A 282 20.79 -33.60 -1.20
CA ILE A 282 21.49 -32.92 -0.10
C ILE A 282 22.73 -33.72 0.29
N PRO A 283 23.93 -33.10 0.37
CA PRO A 283 25.10 -33.78 0.87
C PRO A 283 24.88 -34.25 2.33
N PRO A 284 25.32 -35.47 2.70
CA PRO A 284 25.23 -35.95 4.08
C PRO A 284 25.80 -34.94 5.08
N GLY A 285 25.21 -34.86 6.28
CA GLY A 285 25.63 -33.90 7.31
C GLY A 285 25.30 -32.44 6.99
N THR A 286 24.37 -32.16 6.08
CA THR A 286 23.96 -30.77 5.76
C THR A 286 22.56 -30.49 6.29
N LEU A 287 22.40 -29.37 6.98
CA LEU A 287 21.09 -28.78 7.26
C LEU A 287 20.90 -27.58 6.33
N LEU A 288 20.02 -27.76 5.35
CA LEU A 288 19.70 -26.79 4.31
C LEU A 288 18.52 -25.92 4.75
N ALA A 289 18.62 -24.61 4.59
CA ALA A 289 17.50 -23.70 4.74
C ALA A 289 17.41 -22.69 3.60
N TRP A 290 16.19 -22.38 3.18
CA TRP A 290 15.94 -21.31 2.21
C TRP A 290 16.09 -19.94 2.90
N LEU A 291 16.81 -19.05 2.23
CA LEU A 291 17.12 -17.70 2.68
C LEU A 291 16.23 -16.70 1.89
N PRO A 292 15.40 -15.89 2.55
CA PRO A 292 14.69 -14.82 1.85
C PRO A 292 15.66 -13.74 1.36
N GLY A 293 15.31 -13.08 0.25
CA GLY A 293 16.14 -12.02 -0.36
C GLY A 293 16.45 -10.84 0.57
N ARG A 294 15.62 -10.55 1.58
CA ARG A 294 16.06 -9.74 2.73
C ARG A 294 15.56 -10.38 4.01
N PRO A 295 16.43 -10.99 4.83
CA PRO A 295 15.98 -11.68 6.03
C PRO A 295 15.45 -10.66 7.04
N SER A 296 14.19 -10.85 7.45
CA SER A 296 13.56 -10.04 8.49
C SER A 296 14.18 -10.33 9.86
N GLY A 297 13.96 -9.42 10.82
CA GLY A 297 14.43 -9.61 12.20
C GLY A 297 13.92 -10.93 12.81
N ASP A 298 12.71 -11.34 12.47
CA ASP A 298 12.08 -12.57 12.98
C ASP A 298 12.74 -13.80 12.41
N TRP A 299 13.00 -13.79 11.10
CA TRP A 299 13.72 -14.87 10.44
C TRP A 299 15.13 -15.02 11.02
N LEU A 300 15.85 -13.91 11.21
CA LEU A 300 17.18 -13.90 11.84
C LEU A 300 17.12 -14.39 13.30
N GLY A 301 16.08 -14.00 14.04
CA GLY A 301 15.82 -14.47 15.40
C GLY A 301 15.60 -15.98 15.47
N THR A 302 14.81 -16.53 14.56
CA THR A 302 14.58 -17.97 14.45
C THR A 302 15.86 -18.72 14.07
N ILE A 303 16.63 -18.26 13.09
CA ILE A 303 17.91 -18.89 12.74
C ILE A 303 18.90 -18.82 13.91
N ARG A 304 18.95 -17.69 14.63
CA ARG A 304 19.79 -17.55 15.83
C ARG A 304 19.40 -18.56 16.92
N HIS A 305 18.10 -18.81 17.10
CA HIS A 305 17.61 -19.85 18.01
C HIS A 305 18.04 -21.24 17.56
N LEU A 306 17.78 -21.61 16.30
CA LEU A 306 18.16 -22.92 15.77
C LEU A 306 19.69 -23.14 15.78
N LEU A 307 20.48 -22.10 15.52
CA LEU A 307 21.93 -22.12 15.62
C LEU A 307 22.40 -22.39 17.06
N SER A 308 21.65 -21.94 18.07
CA SER A 308 21.97 -22.28 19.46
C SER A 308 21.75 -23.76 19.80
N LEU A 309 20.85 -24.43 19.06
CA LEU A 309 20.57 -25.86 19.19
C LEU A 309 21.55 -26.72 18.39
N ALA A 310 22.02 -26.24 17.23
CA ALA A 310 23.02 -26.90 16.38
C ALA A 310 24.16 -25.93 15.99
N PRO A 311 25.15 -25.70 16.89
CA PRO A 311 26.22 -24.72 16.71
C PRO A 311 27.34 -25.23 15.79
N VAL A 312 27.04 -25.36 14.50
CA VAL A 312 27.98 -25.85 13.48
C VAL A 312 28.22 -24.81 12.38
N PRO A 313 29.31 -24.92 11.59
CA PRO A 313 29.68 -23.92 10.59
C PRO A 313 28.60 -23.62 9.53
N LEU A 314 28.70 -22.45 8.89
CA LEU A 314 27.80 -22.02 7.81
C LEU A 314 28.47 -22.01 6.44
N LYS A 315 27.74 -22.49 5.43
CA LYS A 315 27.91 -22.15 4.02
C LYS A 315 26.73 -21.31 3.54
N VAL A 316 26.99 -20.20 2.86
CA VAL A 316 25.91 -19.35 2.31
C VAL A 316 26.04 -19.21 0.80
N SER A 317 24.93 -19.37 0.10
CA SER A 317 24.80 -19.19 -1.35
C SER A 317 23.70 -18.18 -1.63
N ALA A 318 24.06 -17.05 -2.21
CA ALA A 318 23.17 -15.99 -2.67
C ALA A 318 23.65 -15.50 -4.04
N ASP A 319 22.91 -14.58 -4.66
CA ASP A 319 23.27 -14.07 -5.98
C ASP A 319 24.67 -13.41 -6.00
N ALA A 320 25.37 -13.50 -7.13
CA ALA A 320 26.67 -12.89 -7.36
C ALA A 320 26.51 -11.38 -7.68
N ASP A 321 25.80 -10.69 -6.80
CA ASP A 321 25.47 -9.28 -6.90
C ASP A 321 25.68 -8.55 -5.56
N PRO A 322 25.60 -7.20 -5.53
CA PRO A 322 25.83 -6.45 -4.30
C PRO A 322 24.83 -6.75 -3.18
N SER A 323 23.59 -7.08 -3.52
CA SER A 323 22.54 -7.41 -2.54
C SER A 323 22.81 -8.78 -1.93
N GLY A 324 23.12 -9.79 -2.74
CA GLY A 324 23.55 -11.13 -2.34
C GLY A 324 24.75 -11.10 -1.40
N VAL A 325 25.75 -10.26 -1.67
CA VAL A 325 26.89 -10.05 -0.75
C VAL A 325 26.43 -9.47 0.59
N ASP A 326 25.54 -8.48 0.60
CA ASP A 326 25.04 -7.89 1.86
C ASP A 326 24.17 -8.88 2.65
N ILE A 327 23.36 -9.67 1.98
CA ILE A 327 22.57 -10.76 2.56
C ILE A 327 23.49 -11.79 3.20
N ALA A 328 24.50 -12.27 2.47
CA ALA A 328 25.49 -13.24 2.96
C ALA A 328 26.24 -12.71 4.19
N CYS A 329 26.65 -11.44 4.18
CA CYS A 329 27.27 -10.81 5.35
C CYS A 329 26.30 -10.71 6.52
N THR A 330 25.03 -10.36 6.28
CA THR A 330 24.00 -10.26 7.32
C THR A 330 23.81 -11.58 8.06
N VAL A 331 23.67 -12.69 7.34
CA VAL A 331 23.53 -14.01 7.98
C VAL A 331 24.84 -14.52 8.57
N GLY A 332 25.97 -14.28 7.88
CA GLY A 332 27.30 -14.67 8.38
C GLY A 332 27.66 -14.01 9.71
N GLN A 333 27.16 -12.81 9.95
CA GLN A 333 27.30 -12.13 11.24
C GLN A 333 26.71 -12.93 12.41
N LEU A 334 25.59 -13.65 12.21
CA LEU A 334 24.99 -14.50 13.26
C LEU A 334 25.95 -15.61 13.72
N TRP A 335 26.69 -16.22 12.78
CA TRP A 335 27.70 -17.24 13.07
C TRP A 335 28.91 -16.65 13.76
N ARG A 336 29.38 -15.50 13.26
CA ARG A 336 30.51 -14.80 13.86
C ARG A 336 30.26 -14.41 15.32
N GLU A 337 29.05 -13.93 15.64
CA GLU A 337 28.65 -13.60 17.01
C GLU A 337 28.68 -14.82 17.96
N LYS A 338 28.57 -16.04 17.41
CA LYS A 338 28.72 -17.30 18.15
C LYS A 338 30.14 -17.86 18.11
N GLY A 339 31.09 -17.17 17.48
CA GLY A 339 32.47 -17.64 17.29
C GLY A 339 32.59 -18.82 16.32
N LEU A 340 31.57 -19.06 15.49
CA LEU A 340 31.55 -20.13 14.50
C LEU A 340 32.06 -19.63 13.14
N SER A 341 32.66 -20.54 12.38
CA SER A 341 33.09 -20.24 11.01
C SER A 341 31.89 -20.14 10.07
N TRP A 342 31.99 -19.24 9.11
CA TRP A 342 31.10 -19.19 7.96
C TRP A 342 31.90 -18.87 6.72
N ALA A 343 31.42 -19.32 5.57
CA ALA A 343 32.04 -19.03 4.28
C ALA A 343 30.98 -18.83 3.18
N PRO A 344 31.24 -17.95 2.20
CA PRO A 344 30.50 -17.96 0.95
C PRO A 344 30.70 -19.29 0.23
N HIS A 345 29.64 -19.80 -0.38
CA HIS A 345 29.64 -21.05 -1.12
C HIS A 345 28.99 -20.83 -2.48
N ARG A 346 29.75 -21.06 -3.55
CA ARG A 346 29.34 -20.73 -4.93
C ARG A 346 28.90 -19.28 -5.09
N MET A 347 29.73 -18.37 -4.57
CA MET A 347 29.52 -16.91 -4.59
C MET A 347 30.85 -16.17 -4.81
N GLY A 348 31.54 -16.45 -5.92
CA GLY A 348 32.86 -15.89 -6.19
C GLY A 348 33.07 -15.47 -7.64
N LEU A 349 34.34 -15.28 -7.99
CA LEU A 349 34.74 -14.84 -9.33
C LEU A 349 34.44 -15.87 -10.42
N ALA A 350 34.52 -17.16 -10.08
CA ALA A 350 34.12 -18.24 -10.97
C ALA A 350 32.63 -18.09 -11.32
N GLU A 351 31.80 -17.81 -10.30
CA GLU A 351 30.38 -17.63 -10.48
C GLU A 351 30.00 -16.34 -11.21
N LEU A 352 30.73 -15.25 -10.99
CA LEU A 352 30.56 -14.08 -11.84
C LEU A 352 31.03 -14.33 -13.28
N GLY A 353 31.98 -15.24 -13.50
CA GLY A 353 32.63 -15.51 -14.78
C GLY A 353 31.82 -16.40 -15.72
N GLU A 354 31.19 -17.44 -15.20
CA GLU A 354 30.42 -18.42 -15.95
C GLU A 354 29.00 -17.93 -16.31
N THR A 355 28.56 -16.75 -15.82
CA THR A 355 27.25 -16.15 -16.15
C THR A 355 27.24 -15.53 -17.54
N THR A 356 26.21 -15.90 -18.31
CA THR A 356 25.90 -15.27 -19.61
C THR A 356 25.18 -13.94 -19.45
N GLN A 357 24.54 -13.73 -18.29
CA GLN A 357 23.87 -12.48 -17.96
C GLN A 357 24.91 -11.38 -17.67
N ASN A 358 24.70 -10.22 -18.27
CA ASN A 358 25.60 -9.07 -18.12
C ASN A 358 24.79 -7.82 -17.76
N TRP A 359 24.38 -7.74 -16.50
CA TRP A 359 23.58 -6.61 -16.03
C TRP A 359 24.47 -5.51 -15.51
N ALA A 360 24.28 -4.29 -16.02
CA ALA A 360 25.03 -3.13 -15.57
C ALA A 360 24.71 -2.78 -14.12
N LEU A 361 25.72 -2.33 -13.38
CA LEU A 361 25.53 -1.77 -12.05
C LEU A 361 24.81 -0.42 -12.13
N ASN A 362 23.82 -0.21 -11.26
CA ASN A 362 23.15 1.08 -11.10
C ASN A 362 23.82 1.92 -9.97
N PRO A 363 23.46 3.21 -9.78
CA PRO A 363 24.07 4.05 -8.74
C PRO A 363 23.93 3.52 -7.30
N TYR A 364 22.83 2.81 -7.02
CA TYR A 364 22.61 2.16 -5.74
C TYR A 364 23.59 0.99 -5.54
N ASP A 365 23.76 0.15 -6.57
CA ASP A 365 24.69 -0.97 -6.56
C ASP A 365 26.13 -0.49 -6.28
N PHE A 366 26.57 0.58 -6.95
CA PHE A 366 27.89 1.19 -6.71
C PHE A 366 28.06 1.62 -5.25
N SER A 367 27.06 2.30 -4.71
CA SER A 367 27.06 2.80 -3.33
C SER A 367 27.07 1.65 -2.31
N LEU A 368 26.32 0.58 -2.59
CA LEU A 368 26.30 -0.62 -1.75
C LEU A 368 27.66 -1.34 -1.77
N ILE A 369 28.27 -1.54 -2.94
CA ILE A 369 29.60 -2.17 -3.02
C ILE A 369 30.64 -1.35 -2.25
N GLN A 370 30.63 -0.02 -2.38
CA GLN A 370 31.54 0.85 -1.64
C GLN A 370 31.38 0.68 -0.12
N ARG A 371 30.14 0.63 0.40
CA ARG A 371 29.89 0.36 1.83
C ARG A 371 30.37 -1.03 2.24
N LEU A 372 30.16 -2.05 1.41
CA LEU A 372 30.63 -3.41 1.68
C LEU A 372 32.15 -3.49 1.76
N LEU A 373 32.86 -2.85 0.84
CA LEU A 373 34.34 -2.82 0.82
C LEU A 373 34.96 -2.09 2.01
N LEU A 374 34.19 -1.27 2.74
CA LEU A 374 34.62 -0.63 3.99
C LEU A 374 34.51 -1.55 5.20
N LYS A 375 33.77 -2.67 5.11
CA LYS A 375 33.68 -3.66 6.19
C LYS A 375 35.05 -4.35 6.35
N ALA A 376 35.68 -4.15 7.50
CA ALA A 376 37.03 -4.69 7.78
C ALA A 376 37.09 -6.22 7.80
N ASP A 377 35.94 -6.84 8.04
CA ASP A 377 35.71 -8.27 8.24
C ASP A 377 34.99 -8.92 7.06
N LEU A 378 34.94 -8.26 5.90
CA LEU A 378 34.42 -8.85 4.67
C LEU A 378 35.31 -10.05 4.26
N PRO A 379 34.75 -11.26 4.05
CA PRO A 379 35.50 -12.40 3.54
C PRO A 379 36.25 -12.06 2.24
N VAL A 380 37.44 -12.64 2.08
CA VAL A 380 38.34 -12.33 0.96
C VAL A 380 37.66 -12.60 -0.38
N GLU A 381 36.93 -13.72 -0.48
CA GLU A 381 36.20 -14.13 -1.68
C GLU A 381 35.12 -13.12 -2.06
N LEU A 382 34.37 -12.59 -1.08
CA LEU A 382 33.34 -11.58 -1.31
C LEU A 382 33.95 -10.21 -1.64
N LYS A 383 35.10 -9.89 -1.04
CA LYS A 383 35.86 -8.66 -1.37
C LYS A 383 36.35 -8.68 -2.81
N GLU A 384 36.91 -9.80 -3.26
CA GLU A 384 37.33 -10.01 -4.64
C GLU A 384 36.15 -9.92 -5.61
N LEU A 385 35.01 -10.54 -5.26
CA LEU A 385 33.77 -10.44 -6.03
C LEU A 385 33.31 -8.97 -6.18
N CYS A 386 33.25 -8.22 -5.08
CA CYS A 386 32.92 -6.79 -5.08
C CYS A 386 33.85 -5.97 -5.97
N GLN A 387 35.16 -6.19 -5.88
CA GLN A 387 36.16 -5.51 -6.71
C GLN A 387 35.99 -5.85 -8.19
N ALA A 388 35.73 -7.11 -8.52
CA ALA A 388 35.49 -7.53 -9.90
C ALA A 388 34.19 -6.95 -10.47
N MET A 389 33.12 -6.86 -9.68
CA MET A 389 31.88 -6.19 -10.09
C MET A 389 32.13 -4.72 -10.43
N LEU A 390 32.87 -3.98 -9.58
CA LEU A 390 33.24 -2.59 -9.86
C LEU A 390 34.10 -2.45 -11.12
N ALA A 391 35.12 -3.30 -11.27
CA ALA A 391 36.04 -3.23 -12.41
C ALA A 391 35.36 -3.53 -13.74
N LYS A 392 34.41 -4.47 -13.75
CA LYS A 392 33.66 -4.87 -14.96
C LYS A 392 32.38 -4.06 -15.17
N GLY A 393 31.94 -3.29 -14.17
CA GLY A 393 30.68 -2.54 -14.21
C GLY A 393 29.43 -3.43 -14.29
N ARG A 394 29.51 -4.70 -13.86
CA ARG A 394 28.42 -5.68 -14.01
C ARG A 394 28.17 -6.52 -12.76
N LYS A 395 26.95 -7.07 -12.67
CA LYS A 395 26.48 -8.08 -11.71
C LYS A 395 25.82 -9.26 -12.42
N ALA A 396 25.52 -10.33 -11.69
CA ALA A 396 24.79 -11.47 -12.23
C ALA A 396 23.89 -12.17 -11.18
N GLU A 397 22.75 -12.70 -11.62
CA GLU A 397 21.84 -13.51 -10.80
C GLU A 397 22.23 -15.00 -10.86
N GLN A 398 21.86 -15.76 -9.84
CA GLN A 398 22.10 -17.20 -9.76
C GLN A 398 21.04 -17.98 -10.57
N GLU A 399 20.97 -17.81 -11.89
CA GLU A 399 20.09 -18.65 -12.72
C GLU A 399 20.75 -19.95 -13.15
N GLY A 400 20.52 -21.03 -12.40
CA GLY A 400 20.71 -22.42 -12.87
C GLY A 400 21.98 -23.19 -12.44
N TRP A 401 22.67 -22.77 -11.37
CA TRP A 401 24.05 -23.17 -11.05
C TRP A 401 24.18 -24.20 -9.95
N LEU A 402 23.12 -24.31 -9.16
CA LEU A 402 22.93 -25.29 -8.11
C LEU A 402 21.90 -26.30 -8.60
#